data_AF-A0AAX4HZ88-F1
#
_entry.id   AF-A0AAX4HZ88-F1
#
_cell.length_a   1.000
_cell.length_b   1.000
_cell.length_c   1.000
_cell.angle_alpha   90.00
_cell.angle_beta   90.00
_cell.angle_gamma   90.00
#
_symmetry.space_group_name_H-M   'P 1'
#
loop_
_entity.id
_entity.type
_entity.pdbx_description
1 polymer ?
#
loop_
_entity_poly.entity_id
_entity_poly.type
_entity_poly.pdbx_seq_one_letter_code
_entity_poly.pdbx_strand_id
1 'polypeptide(L)'
;MVTSANTSYVASGIEQTEVEMKTPFQVPLALCSYVDLDAWGDWAIFDPDDEENTHKTIASFVLFLLEVYKQEDLAGQELWSRFRSDFEGWTTATFRKAVSAILKLLRDFLLYRGVWIPIDNSQIRNNLLRVVQENDYHVWTEEEIQDTSKRSPIFRTLALNSNFVEDLQAQPLTVEDIRLPPKAA
;
A
#
# COMPACT_ATOMS: atom_id res chain seq x y z
N MET A 1 39.51 -51.81 19.00
CA MET A 1 39.71 -51.52 20.44
C MET A 1 39.92 -50.03 20.60
N VAL A 2 39.52 -49.50 21.75
CA VAL A 2 39.53 -48.08 22.19
C VAL A 2 38.29 -47.27 21.78
N THR A 3 37.25 -47.53 22.56
CA THR A 3 36.32 -46.57 23.20
C THR A 3 36.88 -45.18 23.45
N SER A 4 36.03 -44.15 23.25
CA SER A 4 35.77 -43.13 24.27
C SER A 4 34.39 -42.48 24.07
N ALA A 5 33.64 -42.50 25.18
CA ALA A 5 32.38 -41.81 25.43
C ALA A 5 32.56 -40.28 25.33
N ASN A 6 31.58 -39.38 25.42
CA ASN A 6 30.40 -39.27 26.27
C ASN A 6 29.79 -37.91 25.80
N THR A 7 28.49 -37.65 25.73
CA THR A 7 27.70 -37.15 26.88
C THR A 7 26.38 -36.65 26.30
N SER A 8 25.30 -36.99 26.97
CA SER A 8 23.94 -36.45 26.79
C SER A 8 23.88 -34.94 26.90
N TYR A 9 23.09 -34.27 26.06
CA TYR A 9 22.34 -33.09 26.48
C TYR A 9 20.93 -33.18 25.90
N VAL A 10 20.00 -33.51 26.78
CA VAL A 10 18.57 -33.23 26.61
C VAL A 10 18.43 -31.71 26.57
N ALA A 11 18.05 -31.18 25.42
CA ALA A 11 17.49 -29.84 25.31
C ALA A 11 16.01 -30.00 24.95
N SER A 12 15.22 -29.64 25.94
CA SER A 12 13.77 -29.56 25.99
C SER A 12 13.12 -29.00 24.74
N GLY A 13 11.90 -29.48 24.50
CA GLY A 13 11.02 -29.11 23.40
C GLY A 13 11.07 -27.63 23.05
N ILE A 14 11.45 -27.39 21.80
CA ILE A 14 10.83 -26.34 21.02
C ILE A 14 9.97 -27.12 20.03
N GLU A 15 8.72 -27.35 20.43
CA GLU A 15 7.69 -27.66 19.47
C GLU A 15 7.62 -26.41 18.59
N GLN A 16 8.28 -26.48 17.43
CA GLN A 16 8.09 -25.50 16.38
C GLN A 16 6.66 -25.68 15.92
N THR A 17 5.74 -24.99 16.60
CA THR A 17 4.43 -24.68 16.03
C THR A 17 4.72 -23.88 14.77
N GLU A 18 4.78 -24.58 13.64
CA GLU A 18 4.53 -24.00 12.33
C GLU A 18 3.19 -23.26 12.44
N VAL A 19 3.28 -21.94 12.60
CA VAL A 19 2.14 -21.06 12.43
C VAL A 19 1.75 -21.24 10.97
N GLU A 20 0.62 -21.88 10.73
CA GLU A 20 0.02 -22.06 9.40
C GLU A 20 -0.22 -20.67 8.80
N MET A 21 0.75 -20.17 8.03
CA MET A 21 0.70 -18.83 7.47
C MET A 21 -0.31 -18.83 6.33
N LYS A 22 -1.54 -18.39 6.63
CA LYS A 22 -2.64 -18.22 5.68
C LYS A 22 -2.30 -17.27 4.51
N THR A 23 -1.23 -16.49 4.57
CA THR A 23 -0.82 -15.57 3.49
C THR A 23 0.69 -15.56 3.23
N PRO A 24 1.15 -15.29 1.99
CA PRO A 24 2.58 -15.25 1.66
C PRO A 24 3.30 -14.01 2.22
N PHE A 25 2.55 -13.00 2.68
CA PHE A 25 3.08 -11.72 3.15
C PHE A 25 3.41 -11.78 4.64
N GLN A 26 4.67 -11.50 4.99
CA GLN A 26 5.10 -11.41 6.38
C GLN A 26 4.76 -10.02 6.94
N VAL A 27 4.30 -9.96 8.19
CA VAL A 27 4.17 -8.69 8.91
C VAL A 27 5.57 -8.09 9.10
N PRO A 28 5.83 -6.83 8.68
CA PRO A 28 7.10 -6.20 8.95
C PRO A 28 7.35 -6.14 10.47
N LEU A 29 8.46 -6.72 10.94
CA LEU A 29 8.75 -6.87 12.38
C LEU A 29 8.70 -5.54 13.14
N ALA A 30 9.12 -4.44 12.51
CA ALA A 30 9.08 -3.11 13.11
C ALA A 30 7.66 -2.57 13.35
N LEU A 31 6.64 -3.18 12.74
CA LEU A 31 5.25 -2.75 12.76
C LEU A 31 4.31 -3.77 13.43
N CYS A 32 4.84 -4.88 13.96
CA CYS A 32 4.03 -5.95 14.54
C CYS A 32 3.16 -5.48 15.71
N SER A 33 3.59 -4.46 16.46
CA SER A 33 2.82 -3.89 17.58
C SER A 33 1.54 -3.16 17.14
N TYR A 34 1.46 -2.75 15.87
CA TYR A 34 0.31 -2.06 15.28
C TYR A 34 -0.68 -3.01 14.62
N VAL A 35 -0.31 -4.29 14.45
CA VAL A 35 -1.08 -5.28 13.69
C VAL A 35 -1.85 -6.19 14.64
N ASP A 36 -3.05 -6.56 14.22
CA ASP A 36 -3.80 -7.71 14.70
C ASP A 36 -3.38 -8.91 13.83
N LEU A 37 -2.62 -9.83 14.43
CA LEU A 37 -2.03 -10.95 13.71
C LEU A 37 -3.09 -11.96 13.25
N ASP A 38 -4.19 -12.08 13.98
CA ASP A 38 -5.26 -13.02 13.66
C ASP A 38 -6.08 -12.56 12.44
N ALA A 39 -6.08 -11.25 12.16
CA ALA A 39 -6.76 -10.63 11.03
C ALA A 39 -5.83 -10.43 9.80
N TRP A 40 -4.55 -10.82 9.87
CA TRP A 40 -3.59 -10.50 8.82
C TRP A 40 -3.87 -11.25 7.51
N GLY A 41 -4.27 -10.49 6.50
CA GLY A 41 -4.52 -11.00 5.15
C GLY A 41 -5.86 -11.71 4.95
N ASP A 42 -6.73 -11.72 5.96
CA ASP A 42 -8.11 -12.22 5.88
C ASP A 42 -9.07 -11.07 5.55
N TRP A 43 -8.99 -10.57 4.32
CA TRP A 43 -9.65 -9.33 3.86
C TRP A 43 -11.16 -9.48 3.65
N ALA A 44 -11.66 -10.72 3.48
CA ALA A 44 -13.10 -10.98 3.32
C ALA A 44 -13.91 -10.60 4.59
N ILE A 45 -13.22 -10.35 5.70
CA ILE A 45 -13.79 -10.03 7.00
C ILE A 45 -13.81 -8.51 7.24
N PHE A 46 -13.03 -7.72 6.50
CA PHE A 46 -12.95 -6.29 6.73
C PHE A 46 -14.12 -5.54 6.08
N ASP A 47 -15.00 -5.00 6.92
CA ASP A 47 -16.03 -4.05 6.53
C ASP A 47 -15.63 -2.65 7.02
N PRO A 48 -15.40 -1.65 6.14
CA PRO A 48 -14.99 -0.30 6.56
C PRO A 48 -16.01 0.44 7.42
N ASP A 49 -17.28 0.01 7.41
CA ASP A 49 -18.37 0.58 8.20
C ASP A 49 -18.62 -0.15 9.52
N ASP A 50 -17.90 -1.25 9.79
CA ASP A 50 -18.01 -1.96 11.06
C ASP A 50 -17.57 -1.06 12.24
N GLU A 51 -18.49 -0.88 13.19
CA GLU A 51 -18.28 -0.09 14.39
C GLU A 51 -17.18 -0.70 15.28
N GLU A 52 -17.05 -2.03 15.27
CA GLU A 52 -16.06 -2.80 16.04
C GLU A 52 -14.64 -2.70 15.48
N ASN A 53 -14.45 -2.08 14.31
CA ASN A 53 -13.13 -1.85 13.75
C ASN A 53 -12.22 -1.12 14.74
N THR A 54 -11.18 -1.82 15.19
CA THR A 54 -10.16 -1.26 16.06
C THR A 54 -9.07 -0.56 15.25
N HIS A 55 -8.26 0.27 15.92
CA HIS A 55 -7.09 0.87 15.29
C HIS A 55 -6.09 -0.17 14.76
N LYS A 56 -6.01 -1.35 15.40
CA LYS A 56 -5.16 -2.45 14.94
C LYS A 56 -5.73 -3.15 13.72
N THR A 57 -7.02 -3.41 13.69
CA THR A 57 -7.71 -4.00 12.53
C THR A 57 -7.47 -3.16 11.28
N ILE A 58 -7.70 -1.84 11.39
CA ILE A 58 -7.47 -0.89 10.29
C ILE A 58 -5.99 -0.80 9.91
N ALA A 59 -5.08 -0.74 10.90
CA ALA A 59 -3.65 -0.72 10.62
C ALA A 59 -3.18 -2.00 9.90
N SER A 60 -3.73 -3.16 10.28
CA SER A 60 -3.44 -4.46 9.65
C SER A 60 -3.85 -4.48 8.19
N PHE A 61 -5.06 -4.01 7.91
CA PHE A 61 -5.57 -3.88 6.54
C PHE A 61 -4.65 -3.00 5.68
N VAL A 62 -4.35 -1.78 6.15
CA VAL A 62 -3.50 -0.83 5.39
C VAL A 62 -2.09 -1.39 5.17
N LEU A 63 -1.50 -2.00 6.21
CA LEU A 63 -0.16 -2.56 6.11
C LEU A 63 -0.10 -3.77 5.19
N PHE A 64 -1.12 -4.61 5.20
CA PHE A 64 -1.21 -5.74 4.28
C PHE A 64 -1.25 -5.26 2.82
N LEU A 65 -2.12 -4.30 2.51
CA LEU A 65 -2.18 -3.72 1.15
C LEU A 65 -0.86 -3.08 0.74
N LEU A 66 -0.15 -2.42 1.66
CA LEU A 66 1.18 -1.90 1.37
C LEU A 66 2.18 -3.00 1.01
N GLU A 67 2.11 -4.19 1.62
CA GLU A 67 2.96 -5.33 1.23
C GLU A 67 2.54 -5.90 -0.13
N VAL A 68 1.23 -5.98 -0.41
CA VAL A 68 0.73 -6.37 -1.73
C VAL A 68 1.24 -5.43 -2.82
N TYR A 69 1.06 -4.12 -2.65
CA TYR A 69 1.50 -3.12 -3.63
C TYR A 69 3.02 -3.13 -3.84
N LYS A 70 3.80 -3.41 -2.80
CA LYS A 70 5.26 -3.56 -2.92
C LYS A 70 5.64 -4.79 -3.72
N GLN A 71 4.99 -5.92 -3.48
CA GLN A 71 5.31 -7.18 -4.14
C GLN A 71 4.91 -7.19 -5.62
N GLU A 72 3.78 -6.55 -5.94
CA GLU A 72 3.34 -6.32 -7.33
C GLU A 72 4.11 -5.17 -8.01
N ASP A 73 4.98 -4.48 -7.26
CA ASP A 73 5.74 -3.28 -7.68
C ASP A 73 4.89 -2.19 -8.33
N LEU A 74 3.66 -2.01 -7.82
CA LEU A 74 2.70 -1.07 -8.39
C LEU A 74 3.22 0.36 -8.34
N ALA A 75 2.93 1.13 -9.39
CA ALA A 75 3.23 2.54 -9.51
C ALA A 75 2.23 3.25 -10.44
N GLY A 76 2.26 4.57 -10.44
CA GLY A 76 1.54 5.42 -11.39
C GLY A 76 0.02 5.23 -11.36
N GLN A 77 -0.59 5.21 -12.55
CA GLN A 77 -2.03 5.05 -12.72
C GLN A 77 -2.55 3.70 -12.22
N GLU A 78 -1.77 2.63 -12.36
CA GLU A 78 -2.14 1.29 -11.89
C GLU A 78 -2.29 1.27 -10.36
N LEU A 79 -1.30 1.83 -9.65
CA LEU A 79 -1.36 1.98 -8.20
C LEU A 79 -2.52 2.88 -7.76
N TRP A 80 -2.77 3.98 -8.47
CA TRP A 80 -3.91 4.85 -8.17
C TRP A 80 -5.24 4.12 -8.31
N SER A 81 -5.45 3.41 -9.42
CA SER A 81 -6.68 2.66 -9.67
C SER A 81 -6.90 1.58 -8.62
N ARG A 82 -5.84 0.82 -8.29
CA ARG A 82 -5.91 -0.22 -7.26
C ARG A 82 -6.19 0.35 -5.88
N PHE A 83 -5.51 1.44 -5.50
CA PHE A 83 -5.75 2.13 -4.24
C PHE A 83 -7.20 2.62 -4.11
N ARG A 84 -7.77 3.21 -5.16
CA ARG A 84 -9.17 3.64 -5.14
C ARG A 84 -10.13 2.48 -4.94
N SER A 85 -9.91 1.38 -5.65
CA SER A 85 -10.75 0.18 -5.55
C SER A 85 -10.67 -0.46 -4.17
N ASP A 86 -9.46 -0.64 -3.63
CA ASP A 86 -9.25 -1.33 -2.35
C ASP A 86 -9.75 -0.51 -1.15
N PHE A 87 -9.87 0.82 -1.31
CA PHE A 87 -10.39 1.74 -0.29
C PHE A 87 -11.78 2.27 -0.62
N GLU A 88 -12.50 1.65 -1.56
CA GLU A 88 -13.88 2.01 -1.87
C GLU A 88 -14.75 1.89 -0.61
N GLY A 89 -15.67 2.85 -0.41
CA GLY A 89 -16.53 2.91 0.78
C GLY A 89 -15.86 3.50 2.03
N TRP A 90 -14.54 3.69 2.07
CA TRP A 90 -13.90 4.30 3.23
C TRP A 90 -14.35 5.74 3.44
N THR A 91 -14.66 6.07 4.70
CA THR A 91 -15.06 7.42 5.10
C THR A 91 -13.99 8.13 5.91
N THR A 92 -14.17 9.44 6.16
CA THR A 92 -13.34 10.19 7.10
C THR A 92 -13.33 9.54 8.49
N ALA A 93 -14.43 8.90 8.91
CA ALA A 93 -14.53 8.23 10.20
C ALA A 93 -13.66 6.97 10.25
N THR A 94 -13.68 6.16 9.19
CA THR A 94 -12.82 4.98 9.04
C THR A 94 -11.34 5.38 9.07
N PHE A 95 -10.93 6.36 8.24
CA PHE A 95 -9.55 6.87 8.27
C PHE A 95 -9.14 7.50 9.61
N ARG A 96 -10.08 8.06 10.38
CA ARG A 96 -9.78 8.64 11.70
C ARG A 96 -9.43 7.58 12.75
N LYS A 97 -9.94 6.36 12.61
CA LYS A 97 -9.59 5.23 13.49
C LYS A 97 -8.18 4.70 13.20
N ALA A 98 -7.63 4.96 12.01
CA ALA A 98 -6.28 4.53 11.63
C ALA A 98 -5.19 5.26 12.44
N VAL A 99 -4.09 4.55 12.73
CA VAL A 99 -2.92 5.12 13.41
C VAL A 99 -2.21 6.10 12.49
N SER A 100 -1.92 7.32 12.97
CA SER A 100 -1.31 8.39 12.17
C SER A 100 0.03 8.01 11.50
N ALA A 101 0.84 7.18 12.16
CA ALA A 101 2.09 6.68 11.59
C ALA A 101 1.85 5.80 10.35
N ILE A 102 0.79 4.97 10.39
CA ILE A 102 0.41 4.09 9.28
C ILE A 102 -0.14 4.90 8.10
N LEU A 103 -0.96 5.92 8.37
CA LEU A 103 -1.43 6.83 7.31
C LEU A 103 -0.29 7.60 6.65
N LYS A 104 0.73 7.97 7.42
CA LYS A 104 1.93 8.61 6.87
C LYS A 104 2.70 7.65 5.96
N LEU A 105 2.87 6.39 6.37
CA LEU A 105 3.49 5.36 5.55
C LEU A 105 2.71 5.13 4.24
N LEU A 106 1.38 5.02 4.33
CA LEU A 106 0.51 4.88 3.16
C LEU A 106 0.65 6.06 2.20
N ARG A 107 0.53 7.29 2.71
CA ARG A 107 0.70 8.51 1.92
C ARG A 107 2.06 8.55 1.23
N ASP A 108 3.14 8.34 1.98
CA ASP A 108 4.50 8.44 1.46
C ASP A 108 4.74 7.34 0.39
N PHE A 109 4.22 6.14 0.61
CA PHE A 109 4.28 5.06 -0.38
C PHE A 109 3.59 5.43 -1.69
N LEU A 110 2.34 5.88 -1.60
CA LEU A 110 1.52 6.28 -2.75
C LEU A 110 2.19 7.44 -3.52
N LEU A 111 2.56 8.51 -2.81
CA LEU A 111 3.18 9.69 -3.42
C LEU A 111 4.50 9.34 -4.12
N TYR A 112 5.37 8.58 -3.46
CA TYR A 112 6.68 8.27 -4.02
C TYR A 112 6.65 7.20 -5.10
N ARG A 113 5.48 6.64 -5.40
CA ARG A 113 5.23 5.74 -6.52
C ARG A 113 4.26 6.33 -7.55
N GLY A 114 4.02 7.65 -7.53
CA GLY A 114 3.28 8.32 -8.61
C GLY A 114 1.80 8.55 -8.35
N VAL A 115 1.28 8.34 -7.15
CA VAL A 115 -0.10 8.75 -6.81
C VAL A 115 -0.07 10.11 -6.14
N TRP A 116 -0.56 11.15 -6.80
CA TRP A 116 -0.46 12.50 -6.27
C TRP A 116 -1.24 12.65 -4.96
N ILE A 117 -0.54 13.04 -3.90
CA ILE A 117 -1.15 13.38 -2.61
C ILE A 117 -0.45 14.63 -2.07
N PRO A 118 -1.18 15.74 -1.87
CA PRO A 118 -0.57 16.97 -1.41
C PRO A 118 0.05 16.82 -0.02
N ILE A 119 1.28 17.33 0.13
CA ILE A 119 1.96 17.54 1.42
C ILE A 119 1.73 19.00 1.83
N ASP A 120 0.55 19.27 2.34
CA ASP A 120 0.11 20.59 2.79
C ASP A 120 -0.18 20.58 4.31
N ASN A 121 -0.74 21.67 4.82
CA ASN A 121 -1.18 21.75 6.22
C ASN A 121 -2.51 21.00 6.47
N SER A 122 -3.04 20.29 5.47
CA SER A 122 -4.26 19.50 5.62
C SER A 122 -3.96 18.18 6.33
N GLN A 123 -5.01 17.58 6.87
CA GLN A 123 -4.90 16.28 7.53
C GLN A 123 -4.69 15.18 6.48
N ILE A 124 -3.69 14.32 6.69
CA ILE A 124 -3.34 13.22 5.76
C ILE A 124 -4.57 12.40 5.36
N ARG A 125 -5.45 12.07 6.33
CA ARG A 125 -6.70 11.36 6.08
C ARG A 125 -7.63 12.03 5.06
N ASN A 126 -7.70 13.36 5.05
CA ASN A 126 -8.57 14.09 4.13
C ASN A 126 -7.97 14.08 2.72
N ASN A 127 -6.64 14.15 2.61
CA ASN A 127 -5.96 14.06 1.32
C ASN A 127 -6.07 12.63 0.74
N LEU A 128 -5.90 11.59 1.57
CA LEU A 128 -6.12 10.20 1.15
C LEU A 128 -7.56 9.96 0.70
N LEU A 129 -8.54 10.41 1.48
CA LEU A 129 -9.96 10.27 1.12
C LEU A 129 -10.29 10.98 -0.19
N ARG A 130 -9.69 12.15 -0.44
CA ARG A 130 -9.87 12.87 -1.70
C ARG A 130 -9.44 12.00 -2.88
N VAL A 131 -8.27 11.38 -2.81
CA VAL A 131 -7.77 10.49 -3.87
C VAL A 131 -8.68 9.27 -4.07
N VAL A 132 -9.23 8.69 -3.00
CA VAL A 132 -10.23 7.61 -3.12
C VAL A 132 -11.44 8.06 -3.94
N GLN A 133 -11.90 9.29 -3.73
CA GLN A 133 -13.11 9.88 -4.32
C GLN A 133 -12.89 10.56 -5.68
N GLU A 134 -11.64 10.82 -6.07
CA GLU A 134 -11.28 11.47 -7.33
C GLU A 134 -11.61 10.58 -8.52
N ASN A 135 -12.41 11.02 -9.48
CA ASN A 135 -12.77 10.18 -10.63
C ASN A 135 -11.62 9.98 -11.61
N ASP A 136 -10.75 10.98 -11.73
CA ASP A 136 -9.68 11.05 -12.71
C ASP A 136 -8.32 11.08 -12.02
N TYR A 137 -7.34 10.48 -12.67
CA TYR A 137 -5.96 10.51 -12.22
C TYR A 137 -5.39 11.93 -12.33
N HIS A 138 -4.65 12.36 -11.31
CA HIS A 138 -3.95 13.63 -11.33
C HIS A 138 -2.80 13.60 -12.33
N VAL A 139 -2.87 14.44 -13.36
CA VAL A 139 -1.80 14.63 -14.33
C VAL A 139 -0.69 15.46 -13.68
N TRP A 140 0.47 14.84 -13.50
CA TRP A 140 1.60 15.48 -12.84
C TRP A 140 2.25 16.55 -13.71
N THR A 141 2.54 17.70 -13.09
CA THR A 141 3.35 18.73 -13.72
C THR A 141 4.84 18.42 -13.61
N GLU A 142 5.64 19.00 -14.49
CA GLU A 142 7.11 18.89 -14.43
C GLU A 142 7.68 19.39 -13.09
N GLU A 143 7.08 20.45 -12.52
CA GLU A 143 7.47 20.98 -11.21
C GLU A 143 7.22 19.97 -10.09
N GLU A 144 6.05 19.32 -10.08
CA GLU A 144 5.69 18.29 -9.09
C GLU A 144 6.62 17.07 -9.16
N ILE A 145 6.98 16.65 -10.38
CA ILE A 145 7.94 15.55 -10.61
C ILE A 145 9.33 15.92 -10.07
N GLN A 146 9.80 17.13 -10.38
CA GLN A 146 11.11 17.60 -9.92
C GLN A 146 11.15 17.74 -8.40
N ASP A 147 10.11 18.31 -7.79
CA ASP A 147 10.06 18.49 -6.34
C ASP A 147 9.93 17.18 -5.58
N THR A 148 9.16 16.22 -6.11
CA THR A 148 9.04 14.90 -5.51
C THR A 148 10.33 14.09 -5.65
N SER A 149 11.04 14.22 -6.77
CA SER A 149 12.37 13.63 -7.00
C SER A 149 13.44 14.14 -6.02
N LYS A 150 13.33 15.40 -5.57
CA LYS A 150 14.21 15.93 -4.51
C LYS A 150 13.92 15.29 -3.15
N ARG A 151 12.65 14.96 -2.87
CA ARG A 151 12.18 14.45 -1.58
C ARG A 151 12.42 12.96 -1.38
N SER A 152 12.34 12.14 -2.43
CA SER A 152 12.41 10.69 -2.31
C SER A 152 13.38 10.04 -3.31
N PRO A 153 14.33 9.21 -2.86
CA PRO A 153 15.18 8.43 -3.76
C PRO A 153 14.38 7.39 -4.56
N ILE A 154 13.26 6.88 -4.02
CA ILE A 154 12.39 5.92 -4.70
C ILE A 154 11.79 6.60 -5.94
N PHE A 155 11.10 7.73 -5.73
CA PHE A 155 10.49 8.48 -6.82
C PHE A 155 11.53 8.94 -7.83
N ARG A 156 12.68 9.45 -7.37
CA ARG A 156 13.78 9.86 -8.25
C ARG A 156 14.25 8.73 -9.15
N THR A 157 14.32 7.51 -8.62
CA THR A 157 14.75 6.33 -9.39
C THR A 157 13.68 5.95 -10.42
N LEU A 158 12.40 5.94 -10.04
CA LEU A 158 11.29 5.67 -10.97
C LEU A 158 11.21 6.72 -12.08
N ALA A 159 11.43 8.00 -11.75
CA ALA A 159 11.42 9.11 -12.70
C ALA A 159 12.56 9.06 -13.74
N LEU A 160 13.56 8.18 -13.58
CA LEU A 160 14.56 7.93 -14.64
C LEU A 160 13.98 7.08 -15.79
N ASN A 161 12.87 6.38 -15.56
CA ASN A 161 12.17 5.61 -16.57
C ASN A 161 11.18 6.52 -17.32
N SER A 162 11.38 6.71 -18.63
CA SER A 162 10.50 7.53 -19.46
C SER A 162 9.05 7.03 -19.45
N ASN A 163 8.84 5.72 -19.44
CA ASN A 163 7.49 5.14 -19.43
C ASN A 163 6.73 5.52 -18.14
N PHE A 164 7.44 5.60 -17.01
CA PHE A 164 6.82 6.04 -15.75
C PHE A 164 6.44 7.51 -15.82
N VAL A 165 7.31 8.39 -16.33
CA VAL A 165 7.01 9.81 -16.47
C VAL A 165 5.86 10.06 -17.45
N GLU A 166 5.84 9.34 -18.57
CA GLU A 166 4.73 9.37 -19.53
C GLU A 166 3.41 8.92 -18.88
N ASP A 167 3.43 7.88 -18.05
CA ASP A 167 2.25 7.43 -17.29
C ASP A 167 1.74 8.50 -16.31
N LEU A 168 2.63 9.22 -15.62
CA LEU A 168 2.25 10.31 -14.70
C LEU A 168 1.58 11.49 -15.43
N GLN A 169 1.92 11.69 -16.71
CA GLN A 169 1.49 12.83 -17.52
C GLN A 169 0.36 12.48 -18.49
N ALA A 170 0.02 11.20 -18.60
CA ALA A 170 -1.07 10.75 -19.45
C ALA A 170 -2.42 11.08 -18.82
N GLN A 171 -3.37 11.51 -19.65
CA GLN A 171 -4.76 11.56 -19.23
C GLN A 171 -5.31 10.13 -19.20
N PRO A 172 -6.12 9.77 -18.17
CA PRO A 172 -6.81 8.48 -18.18
C PRO A 172 -7.71 8.41 -19.42
N LEU A 173 -7.60 7.31 -20.18
CA LEU A 173 -8.42 7.09 -21.37
C LEU A 173 -9.90 7.20 -21.00
N THR A 174 -10.65 8.08 -21.66
CA THR A 174 -12.09 8.21 -21.42
C THR A 174 -12.85 7.10 -22.16
N VAL A 175 -14.03 6.74 -21.67
CA VAL A 175 -14.90 5.75 -22.34
C VAL A 175 -15.29 6.22 -23.76
N GLU A 176 -15.33 7.54 -24.00
CA GLU A 176 -15.50 8.11 -25.34
C GLU A 176 -14.32 7.81 -26.28
N ASP A 177 -13.08 7.78 -25.80
CA ASP A 177 -11.89 7.53 -26.64
C ASP A 177 -11.83 6.10 -27.18
N ILE A 178 -12.40 5.14 -26.44
CA ILE A 178 -12.49 3.73 -26.85
C ILE A 178 -13.60 3.51 -27.91
N ARG A 179 -14.56 4.44 -28.02
CA ARG A 179 -15.72 4.33 -28.92
C ARG A 179 -15.53 4.95 -30.31
N LEU A 180 -14.41 5.59 -30.61
CA LEU A 180 -14.16 6.15 -31.95
C LEU A 180 -13.92 5.01 -32.97
N PRO A 181 -14.81 4.79 -33.96
CA PRO A 181 -14.51 3.87 -35.04
C PRO A 181 -13.31 4.38 -35.86
N PRO A 182 -12.56 3.50 -36.53
CA PRO A 182 -11.44 3.91 -37.36
C PRO A 182 -11.94 4.89 -38.42
N LYS A 183 -11.30 6.05 -38.50
CA LYS A 183 -11.53 7.06 -39.54
C LYS A 183 -11.44 6.35 -40.89
N ALA A 184 -12.58 6.19 -41.57
CA ALA A 184 -12.59 5.71 -42.95
C ALA A 184 -11.80 6.71 -43.81
N ALA A 185 -10.78 6.20 -44.49
CA ALA A 185 -10.02 6.91 -45.52
C ALA A 185 -10.85 7.11 -46.79
#